data_AF-A0A416VUV9-F1
#
_entry.id   AF-A0A416VUV9-F1
#
_cell.length_a   1.000
_cell.length_b   1.000
_cell.length_c   1.000
_cell.angle_alpha   90.00
_cell.angle_beta   90.00
_cell.angle_gamma   90.00
#
_symmetry.space_group_name_H-M   'P 1'
#
loop_
_entity.id
_entity.type
_entity.pdbx_description
1 polymer ?
#
loop_
_entity_poly.entity_id
_entity_poly.type
_entity_poly.pdbx_seq_one_letter_code
_entity_poly.pdbx_strand_id
1 'polypeptide(L)'
;MLTNGVITHFEKLVGYRSKTYKAYFEKQDNSKNSKDGEKASHALFVAVPTLKELPFQNGDLIVIGKCSLKIDNTSEKAKSDSYRQLRNNCKVYTVSSVEPCLFGSKRMWHYELGCD
;
A
#
# COMPACT_ATOMS: atom_id res chain seq x y z
N MET A 1 14.75 -3.14 -8.19
CA MET A 1 14.92 -1.73 -8.62
C MET A 1 13.70 -0.95 -8.17
N LEU A 2 13.87 0.05 -7.32
CA LEU A 2 12.75 0.91 -6.88
C LEU A 2 12.25 1.75 -8.06
N THR A 3 10.94 1.67 -8.31
CA THR A 3 10.27 2.45 -9.37
C THR A 3 9.55 3.63 -8.74
N ASN A 4 9.84 4.83 -9.25
CA ASN A 4 9.10 6.04 -8.86
C ASN A 4 7.69 5.96 -9.44
N GLY A 5 6.69 6.23 -8.62
CA GLY A 5 5.33 6.28 -9.12
C GLY A 5 4.34 6.86 -8.14
N VAL A 6 3.08 6.48 -8.34
CA VAL A 6 1.96 6.87 -7.51
C VAL A 6 1.30 5.59 -7.02
N ILE A 7 0.89 5.59 -5.76
CA ILE A 7 -0.01 4.57 -5.21
C ILE A 7 -1.34 5.21 -4.86
N THR A 8 -2.40 4.41 -4.88
CA THR A 8 -3.68 4.73 -4.26
C THR A 8 -3.83 3.88 -3.00
N HIS A 9 -3.95 4.53 -1.87
CA HIS A 9 -4.19 3.94 -0.56
C HIS A 9 -5.66 4.04 -0.23
N PHE A 10 -6.26 2.93 0.18
CA PHE A 10 -7.62 2.86 0.71
C PHE A 10 -7.55 2.58 2.21
N GLU A 11 -7.94 3.56 3.00
CA GLU A 11 -7.86 3.52 4.46
C GLU A 11 -9.07 2.78 5.05
N LYS A 12 -8.84 1.61 5.62
CA LYS A 12 -9.89 0.70 6.09
C LYS A 12 -10.75 1.32 7.19
N LEU A 13 -10.12 2.01 8.15
CA LEU A 13 -10.82 2.57 9.32
C LEU A 13 -11.88 3.63 8.97
N VAL A 14 -11.68 4.36 7.87
CA VAL A 14 -12.61 5.40 7.40
C VAL A 14 -13.49 4.92 6.24
N GLY A 15 -13.72 3.60 6.17
CA GLY A 15 -14.59 3.00 5.16
C GLY A 15 -13.97 2.97 3.76
N TYR A 16 -12.66 2.73 3.68
CA TYR A 16 -11.89 2.63 2.43
C TYR A 16 -11.91 3.91 1.60
N ARG A 17 -11.83 5.06 2.28
CA ARG A 17 -11.57 6.33 1.61
C ARG A 17 -10.23 6.24 0.89
N SER A 18 -10.23 6.59 -0.40
CA SER A 18 -9.02 6.53 -1.22
C SER A 18 -8.24 7.84 -1.20
N LYS A 19 -6.91 7.74 -1.20
CA LYS A 19 -5.99 8.86 -1.36
C LYS A 19 -4.74 8.44 -2.12
N THR A 20 -4.24 9.33 -2.96
CA THR A 20 -3.04 9.05 -3.76
C THR A 20 -1.79 9.61 -3.11
N TYR A 21 -0.69 8.86 -3.16
CA TYR A 21 0.62 9.28 -2.67
C TYR A 21 1.68 9.05 -3.74
N LYS A 22 2.68 9.95 -3.81
CA LYS A 22 3.92 9.66 -4.53
C LYS A 22 4.70 8.64 -3.70
N ALA A 23 5.19 7.60 -4.35
CA ALA A 23 5.89 6.52 -3.66
C ALA A 23 6.96 5.91 -4.55
N TYR A 24 7.86 5.20 -3.90
CA TYR A 24 8.81 4.29 -4.52
C TYR A 24 8.34 2.88 -4.21
N PHE A 25 8.28 2.01 -5.20
CA PHE A 25 7.88 0.63 -4.93
C PHE A 25 8.75 -0.37 -5.67
N GLU A 26 8.90 -1.54 -5.06
CA GLU A 26 9.63 -2.67 -5.59
C GLU A 26 8.75 -3.91 -5.48
N LYS A 27 8.49 -4.55 -6.63
CA LYS A 27 7.82 -5.84 -6.66
C LYS A 27 8.88 -6.91 -6.42
N GLN A 28 8.66 -7.79 -5.45
CA GLN A 28 9.46 -9.01 -5.38
C GLN A 28 8.93 -9.99 -6.42
N ASP A 29 9.74 -10.30 -7.43
CA ASP A 29 9.57 -11.52 -8.19
C ASP A 29 10.09 -12.68 -7.32
N ASN A 30 9.23 -13.66 -7.03
CA ASN A 30 9.53 -14.86 -6.23
C ASN A 30 10.63 -15.76 -6.82
N SER A 31 11.45 -15.29 -7.75
CA SER A 31 12.43 -16.09 -8.50
C SER A 31 13.85 -16.06 -7.94
N LYS A 32 14.11 -15.51 -6.74
CA LYS A 32 15.45 -15.57 -6.12
C LYS A 32 15.40 -15.99 -4.65
N ASN A 33 15.57 -17.30 -4.44
CA ASN A 33 16.03 -17.86 -3.18
C ASN A 33 17.31 -17.12 -2.75
N SER A 34 17.17 -16.26 -1.74
CA SER A 34 18.30 -15.59 -1.12
C SER A 34 18.74 -16.44 0.08
N LYS A 35 20.01 -16.84 0.11
CA LYS A 35 20.63 -17.70 1.13
C LYS A 35 20.93 -16.98 2.45
N ASP A 36 20.38 -15.80 2.69
CA ASP A 36 20.67 -14.98 3.87
C ASP A 36 19.38 -14.58 4.59
N GLY A 37 19.47 -14.61 5.91
CA GLY A 37 18.36 -14.73 6.87
C GLY A 37 17.21 -13.72 6.74
N GLU A 38 16.03 -14.22 7.12
CA GLU A 38 14.79 -13.53 7.46
C GLU A 38 14.64 -12.07 6.97
N LYS A 39 14.42 -11.89 5.67
CA LYS A 39 13.63 -10.75 5.21
C LYS A 39 12.20 -11.21 5.03
N ALA A 40 11.26 -10.55 5.69
CA ALA A 40 9.84 -10.70 5.41
C ALA A 40 9.63 -10.54 3.90
N SER A 41 9.27 -11.63 3.23
CA SER A 41 9.14 -11.70 1.78
C SER A 41 7.80 -11.09 1.39
N HIS A 42 7.71 -9.77 1.33
CA HIS A 42 6.50 -9.08 0.90
C HIS A 42 6.37 -9.08 -0.62
N ALA A 43 5.17 -9.34 -1.14
CA ALA A 43 4.93 -9.30 -2.59
C ALA A 43 5.18 -7.92 -3.22
N LEU A 44 5.00 -6.86 -2.43
CA LEU A 44 5.26 -5.47 -2.80
C LEU A 44 5.83 -4.70 -1.61
N PHE A 45 7.00 -4.12 -1.80
CA PHE A 45 7.55 -3.11 -0.91
C PHE A 45 7.18 -1.71 -1.41
N VAL A 46 6.72 -0.83 -0.53
CA VAL A 46 6.39 0.56 -0.86
C VAL A 46 7.01 1.52 0.15
N ALA A 47 7.83 2.46 -0.32
CA ALA A 47 8.32 3.59 0.47
C ALA A 47 7.58 4.87 0.09
N VAL A 48 6.93 5.51 1.06
CA VAL A 48 6.14 6.74 0.88
C VAL A 48 6.82 7.91 1.60
N PRO A 49 7.52 8.82 0.88
CA PRO A 49 8.09 10.01 1.48
C PRO A 49 7.01 10.93 2.00
N THR A 50 7.28 11.59 3.12
CA THR A 50 6.31 12.49 3.74
C THR A 50 6.99 13.60 4.52
N LEU A 51 6.24 14.67 4.80
CA LEU A 51 6.66 15.75 5.72
C LEU A 51 5.80 15.77 6.99
N LYS A 52 4.91 14.78 7.14
CA LYS A 52 3.94 14.63 8.22
C LYS A 52 3.57 13.17 8.44
N GLU A 53 2.95 12.87 9.56
CA GLU A 53 2.39 11.55 9.81
C GLU A 53 1.28 11.21 8.80
N LEU A 54 1.24 9.95 8.39
CA LEU A 54 0.28 9.40 7.45
C LEU A 54 -0.50 8.25 8.11
N PRO A 55 -1.80 8.11 7.84
CA PRO A 55 -2.66 7.15 8.52
C PRO A 55 -2.57 5.75 7.90
N PHE A 56 -1.35 5.24 7.66
CA PHE A 56 -1.17 3.88 7.16
C PHE A 56 -1.35 2.88 8.28
N GLN A 57 -2.10 1.82 8.02
CA GLN A 57 -2.33 0.74 8.98
C GLN A 57 -2.35 -0.64 8.32
N ASN A 58 -2.12 -1.67 9.12
CA ASN A 58 -2.25 -3.06 8.69
C ASN A 58 -3.71 -3.36 8.28
N GLY A 59 -3.86 -4.03 7.14
CA GLY A 59 -5.17 -4.33 6.54
C GLY A 59 -5.73 -3.24 5.63
N ASP A 60 -5.03 -2.11 5.47
CA ASP A 60 -5.31 -1.15 4.40
C ASP A 60 -5.01 -1.76 3.02
N LEU A 61 -5.52 -1.14 1.96
CA LEU A 61 -5.28 -1.60 0.59
C LEU A 61 -4.44 -0.60 -0.18
N ILE A 62 -3.52 -1.13 -0.98
CA ILE A 62 -2.66 -0.38 -1.87
C ILE A 62 -2.89 -0.84 -3.31
N VAL A 63 -3.08 0.12 -4.21
CA VAL A 63 -3.08 -0.10 -5.66
C VAL A 63 -1.94 0.71 -6.25
N ILE A 64 -1.13 0.08 -7.11
CA ILE A 64 -0.11 0.80 -7.89
C ILE A 64 -0.83 1.60 -8.98
N GLY A 65 -0.56 2.90 -9.04
CA GLY A 65 -1.19 3.85 -9.94
C GLY A 65 -2.34 4.62 -9.28
N LYS A 66 -3.02 5.43 -10.10
CA LYS A 66 -4.21 6.18 -9.68
C LYS A 66 -5.45 5.30 -9.87
N CYS A 67 -6.21 5.11 -8.80
CA CYS A 67 -7.48 4.40 -8.83
C CYS A 67 -8.60 5.31 -8.32
N SER A 68 -9.62 5.54 -9.15
CA SER A 68 -10.77 6.39 -8.82
C SER A 68 -12.00 5.60 -8.38
N LEU A 69 -11.87 4.27 -8.22
CA LEU A 69 -12.94 3.43 -7.68
C LEU A 69 -13.25 3.88 -6.25
N LYS A 70 -14.53 4.08 -5.98
CA LYS A 70 -15.05 4.32 -4.63
C LYS A 70 -15.63 3.02 -4.12
N ILE A 71 -15.20 2.60 -2.94
CA ILE A 71 -15.80 1.46 -2.25
C ILE A 71 -17.09 1.95 -1.61
N ASP A 72 -18.21 1.36 -2.01
CA ASP A 72 -19.49 1.61 -1.37
C ASP A 72 -19.57 0.80 -0.06
N ASN A 73 -19.65 1.52 1.06
CA ASN A 73 -19.65 0.95 2.41
C ASN A 73 -21.06 0.88 3.02
N THR A 74 -22.12 1.14 2.25
CA THR A 74 -23.52 1.22 2.73
C THR A 74 -24.11 -0.13 3.15
N SER A 75 -23.69 -1.23 2.52
CA SER A 75 -24.16 -2.60 2.82
C SER A 75 -23.02 -3.60 2.65
N GLU A 76 -23.03 -4.72 3.38
CA GLU A 76 -22.02 -5.79 3.24
C GLU A 76 -21.97 -6.35 1.81
N LYS A 77 -23.11 -6.40 1.12
CA LYS A 77 -23.20 -6.82 -0.28
C LYS A 77 -22.54 -5.80 -1.21
N ALA A 78 -22.84 -4.52 -1.03
CA ALA A 78 -22.26 -3.42 -1.80
C ALA A 78 -20.74 -3.30 -1.60
N LYS A 79 -20.25 -3.55 -0.37
CA LYS A 79 -18.81 -3.67 -0.08
C LYS A 79 -18.19 -4.78 -0.88
N SER A 80 -18.72 -5.99 -0.76
CA SER A 80 -18.20 -7.18 -1.42
C SER A 80 -18.15 -7.03 -2.95
N ASP A 81 -19.18 -6.44 -3.55
CA ASP A 81 -19.21 -6.14 -4.98
C ASP A 81 -18.16 -5.08 -5.37
N SER A 82 -18.01 -4.01 -4.58
CA SER A 82 -16.98 -2.97 -4.79
C SER A 82 -15.57 -3.55 -4.69
N TYR A 83 -15.32 -4.45 -3.73
CA TYR A 83 -14.06 -5.20 -3.61
C TYR A 83 -13.75 -6.03 -4.83
N ARG A 84 -14.76 -6.76 -5.30
CA ARG A 84 -14.62 -7.62 -6.48
C ARG A 84 -14.30 -6.78 -7.70
N GLN A 85 -14.98 -5.65 -7.88
CA GLN A 85 -14.68 -4.70 -8.95
C GLN A 85 -13.27 -4.13 -8.84
N LEU A 86 -12.81 -3.78 -7.64
CA LEU A 86 -11.46 -3.28 -7.42
C LEU A 86 -10.40 -4.31 -7.80
N ARG A 87 -10.55 -5.56 -7.35
CA ARG A 87 -9.62 -6.66 -7.68
C ARG A 87 -9.65 -7.07 -9.15
N ASN A 88 -10.79 -6.92 -9.82
CA ASN A 88 -10.91 -7.21 -11.25
C ASN A 88 -10.25 -6.13 -12.12
N ASN A 89 -10.35 -4.86 -11.73
CA ASN A 89 -9.82 -3.74 -12.51
C ASN A 89 -8.37 -3.40 -12.18
N CYS A 90 -7.91 -3.71 -10.96
CA CYS A 90 -6.62 -3.29 -10.45
C CYS A 90 -5.95 -4.43 -9.67
N LYS A 91 -4.63 -4.51 -9.72
CA LYS A 91 -3.87 -5.36 -8.81
C LYS A 91 -3.83 -4.70 -7.43
N VAL A 92 -4.58 -5.26 -6.49
CA VAL A 92 -4.71 -4.78 -5.11
C VAL A 92 -3.79 -5.58 -4.21
N TYR A 93 -3.04 -4.87 -3.38
CA TYR A 93 -2.18 -5.41 -2.34
C TYR A 93 -2.72 -5.00 -0.97
N THR A 94 -2.60 -5.88 0.01
CA THR A 94 -3.02 -5.62 1.40
C THR A 94 -1.79 -5.25 2.21
N VAL A 95 -1.84 -4.16 2.97
CA VAL A 95 -0.75 -3.76 3.86
C VAL A 95 -0.64 -4.78 4.99
N SER A 96 0.48 -5.49 5.07
CA SER A 96 0.77 -6.47 6.12
C SER A 96 1.72 -5.92 7.18
N SER A 97 2.57 -4.97 6.82
CA SER A 97 3.47 -4.26 7.75
C SER A 97 3.55 -2.77 7.44
N VAL A 98 3.70 -1.97 8.49
CA VAL A 98 3.89 -0.51 8.42
C VAL A 98 5.03 -0.12 9.33
N GLU A 99 6.09 0.45 8.78
CA GLU A 99 7.23 0.96 9.51
C GLU A 99 7.36 2.49 9.32
N PRO A 100 7.09 3.29 10.36
CA PRO A 100 7.22 4.74 10.29
C PRO A 100 8.67 5.19 10.51
N CYS A 101 9.38 5.51 9.42
CA CYS A 101 10.72 6.09 9.46
C CYS A 101 10.66 7.62 9.64
N LEU A 102 10.16 8.08 10.79
CA LEU A 102 9.91 9.50 11.13
C LEU A 102 11.01 10.12 12.00
N PHE A 103 12.27 9.78 11.73
CA PHE A 103 13.42 10.27 12.47
C PHE A 103 14.35 11.11 11.59
N GLY A 104 15.18 11.94 12.22
CA GLY A 104 16.08 12.87 11.52
C GLY A 104 15.34 14.04 10.85
N SER A 105 15.91 14.56 9.77
CA SER A 105 15.30 15.68 9.02
C SER A 105 13.98 15.26 8.39
N LYS A 106 12.98 16.15 8.43
CA LYS A 106 11.67 15.91 7.78
C LYS A 106 11.77 15.53 6.31
N ARG A 107 12.83 15.94 5.60
CA ARG A 107 13.07 15.56 4.20
C ARG A 107 13.43 14.07 4.02
N MET A 108 13.89 13.43 5.08
CA MET A 108 14.21 12.00 5.13
C MET A 108 13.03 11.15 5.61
N TRP A 109 11.95 11.78 6.10
CA TRP A 109 10.82 11.04 6.64
C TRP A 109 10.10 10.28 5.54
N HIS A 110 9.81 9.02 5.82
CA HIS A 110 9.04 8.15 4.94
C HIS A 110 8.36 7.05 5.75
N TYR A 111 7.38 6.40 5.14
CA TYR A 111 6.81 5.15 5.63
C TYR A 111 7.25 4.01 4.73
N GLU A 112 7.69 2.91 5.31
CA GLU A 112 7.92 1.65 4.61
C GLU A 112 6.72 0.73 4.83
N LEU A 113 6.15 0.23 3.74
CA LEU A 113 4.97 -0.64 3.75
C LEU A 113 5.34 -1.97 3.10
N GLY A 114 5.16 -3.07 3.84
CA GLY A 114 5.12 -4.41 3.27
C GLY A 114 3.69 -4.74 2.87
N CYS A 115 3.47 -5.14 1.62
CA CYS A 115 2.15 -5.45 1.10
C CYS A 115 2.13 -6.82 0.40
N ASP A 116 1.02 -7.55 0.59
CA ASP A 116 0.79 -8.92 0.08
C ASP A 116 -0.51 -9.05 -0.72
#